data_AF-A0A5C8TJH6-F1
#
_entry.id   AF-A0A5C8TJH6-F1
#
_cell.length_a   1.000
_cell.length_b   1.000
_cell.length_c   1.000
_cell.angle_alpha   90.00
_cell.angle_beta   90.00
_cell.angle_gamma   90.00
#
_symmetry.space_group_name_H-M   'P 1'
#
loop_
_entity.id
_entity.type
_entity.pdbx_description
1 polymer ?
#
loop_
_entity_poly.entity_id
_entity_poly.type
_entity_poly.pdbx_seq_one_letter_code
_entity_poly.pdbx_strand_id
1 'polypeptide(L)'
;MTDMTKPAFQPAPRPRPRTSPEEAQQLAASTSDLGFSRTSSAPEAGPTEAPTPEPISTKAQAPKSPIAPVKGSALKFEVPDEVWTALRQEALNRRVTVKYLVLEALAAKGYNVDLSAVPEDGRRIR
;
A
#
# COMPACT_ATOMS: atom_id res chain seq x y z
N MET A 1 -0.96 62.65 5.32
CA MET A 1 -1.27 61.22 5.58
C MET A 1 -1.32 60.52 4.24
N THR A 2 -0.46 59.54 4.00
CA THR A 2 -0.43 58.79 2.73
C THR A 2 -1.22 57.50 2.93
N ASP A 3 -2.38 57.39 2.31
CA ASP A 3 -3.22 56.19 2.35
C ASP A 3 -2.53 55.02 1.64
N MET A 4 -2.20 53.97 2.41
CA MET A 4 -1.68 52.71 1.90
C MET A 4 -2.84 51.83 1.40
N THR A 5 -3.17 51.94 0.12
CA THR A 5 -4.13 51.05 -0.54
C THR A 5 -3.58 49.62 -0.56
N LYS A 6 -4.13 48.75 0.30
CA LYS A 6 -3.79 47.33 0.35
C LYS A 6 -4.31 46.66 -0.94
N PRO A 7 -3.48 45.92 -1.70
CA PRO A 7 -3.94 45.26 -2.92
C PRO A 7 -4.96 44.17 -2.57
N ALA A 8 -6.13 44.22 -3.22
CA ALA A 8 -7.15 43.20 -3.08
C ALA A 8 -6.63 41.88 -3.67
N PHE A 9 -6.66 40.83 -2.86
CA PHE A 9 -6.27 39.49 -3.30
C PHE A 9 -7.30 38.96 -4.28
N GLN A 10 -6.92 38.76 -5.54
CA GLN A 10 -7.77 38.14 -6.55
C GLN A 10 -7.47 36.63 -6.66
N PRO A 11 -8.49 35.79 -6.85
CA PRO A 11 -8.28 34.35 -7.05
C PRO A 11 -7.46 34.09 -8.31
N ALA A 12 -6.60 33.09 -8.26
CA ALA A 12 -5.76 32.70 -9.38
C ALA A 12 -6.61 32.36 -10.62
N PRO A 13 -6.14 32.69 -11.84
CA PRO A 13 -6.84 32.35 -13.07
C PRO A 13 -6.98 30.84 -13.20
N ARG A 14 -8.12 30.39 -13.75
CA ARG A 14 -8.36 28.97 -13.98
C ARG A 14 -7.28 28.40 -14.92
N PRO A 15 -6.73 27.22 -14.60
CA PRO A 15 -5.76 26.57 -15.48
C PRO A 15 -6.40 26.26 -16.83
N ARG A 16 -5.67 26.51 -17.91
CA ARG A 16 -6.11 26.16 -19.26
C ARG A 16 -5.91 24.66 -19.49
N PRO A 17 -6.89 23.95 -20.09
CA PRO A 17 -6.70 22.56 -20.46
C PRO A 17 -5.56 22.44 -21.46
N ARG A 18 -4.74 21.39 -21.30
CA ARG A 18 -3.59 21.12 -22.18
C ARG A 18 -3.98 20.40 -23.46
N THR A 19 -5.15 19.77 -23.49
CA THR A 19 -5.64 18.95 -24.59
C THR A 19 -6.80 19.65 -25.29
N SER A 20 -6.96 19.38 -26.57
CA SER A 20 -8.13 19.84 -27.32
C SER A 20 -9.40 19.09 -26.86
N PRO A 21 -10.61 19.63 -27.12
CA PRO A 21 -11.85 18.93 -26.75
C PRO A 21 -12.01 17.59 -27.48
N GLU A 22 -11.47 17.48 -28.70
CA GLU A 22 -11.52 16.26 -29.50
C GLU A 22 -10.60 15.17 -28.92
N GLU A 23 -9.37 15.54 -28.55
CA GLU A 23 -8.44 14.62 -27.86
C GLU A 23 -9.01 14.12 -26.53
N ALA A 24 -9.68 15.00 -25.78
CA ALA A 24 -10.33 14.61 -24.52
C ALA A 24 -11.45 13.57 -24.74
N GLN A 25 -12.22 13.70 -25.82
CA GLN A 25 -13.25 12.72 -26.19
C GLN A 25 -12.65 11.38 -26.61
N GLN A 26 -11.55 11.40 -27.36
CA GLN A 26 -10.84 10.18 -27.76
C GLN A 26 -10.30 9.42 -26.54
N LEU A 27 -9.69 10.12 -25.59
CA LEU A 27 -9.21 9.52 -24.34
C LEU A 27 -10.36 8.94 -23.50
N ALA A 28 -11.48 9.64 -23.41
CA ALA A 28 -12.67 9.13 -22.72
C ALA A 28 -13.20 7.85 -23.40
N ALA A 29 -13.24 7.82 -24.74
CA ALA A 29 -13.63 6.63 -25.48
C ALA A 29 -12.66 5.46 -25.26
N SER A 30 -11.34 5.70 -25.30
CA SER A 30 -10.32 4.67 -25.08
C SER A 30 -10.33 4.10 -23.66
N THR A 31 -10.76 4.87 -22.67
CA THR A 31 -10.76 4.49 -21.25
C THR A 31 -12.12 4.00 -20.75
N SER A 32 -13.14 4.03 -21.61
CA SER A 32 -14.49 3.60 -21.24
C SER A 32 -14.57 2.11 -20.89
N ASP A 33 -13.79 1.26 -21.57
CA ASP A 33 -13.72 -0.19 -21.30
C ASP A 33 -13.08 -0.52 -19.95
N LEU A 34 -12.23 0.37 -19.44
CA LEU A 34 -11.57 0.22 -18.13
C LEU A 34 -12.50 0.54 -16.95
N GLY A 35 -13.79 0.79 -17.21
CA GLY A 35 -14.79 1.01 -16.17
C GLY A 35 -14.73 2.37 -15.47
N PHE A 36 -13.89 3.31 -15.91
CA PHE A 36 -13.84 4.67 -15.37
C PHE A 36 -15.13 5.46 -15.63
N SER A 37 -15.86 5.12 -16.70
CA SER A 37 -17.16 5.71 -17.04
C SER A 37 -18.33 5.01 -16.35
N ARG A 38 -18.09 3.96 -15.56
CA ARG A 38 -19.15 3.21 -14.89
C ARG A 38 -19.57 3.94 -13.63
N THR A 39 -20.70 4.66 -13.69
CA THR A 39 -21.37 5.13 -12.48
C THR A 39 -21.75 3.92 -11.64
N SER A 40 -21.31 3.89 -10.38
CA SER A 40 -21.63 2.81 -9.44
C SER A 40 -23.13 2.87 -9.13
N SER A 41 -23.92 2.11 -9.89
CA SER A 41 -25.30 1.80 -9.50
C SER A 41 -25.23 0.68 -8.47
N ALA A 42 -25.60 0.99 -7.24
CA ALA A 42 -25.72 0.03 -6.13
C ALA A 42 -26.84 -0.98 -6.44
N PRO A 43 -26.66 -2.28 -6.20
CA PRO A 43 -27.74 -3.23 -6.36
C PRO A 43 -28.70 -3.09 -5.17
N GLU A 44 -29.97 -2.89 -5.53
CA GLU A 44 -31.14 -2.92 -4.68
C GLU A 44 -31.23 -4.26 -3.92
N ALA A 45 -31.42 -4.17 -2.62
CA ALA A 45 -31.58 -5.31 -1.72
C ALA A 45 -32.96 -5.97 -1.89
N GLY A 46 -32.98 -7.30 -2.00
CA GLY A 46 -34.18 -8.13 -1.90
C GLY A 46 -33.89 -9.43 -1.13
N PRO A 47 -34.87 -10.03 -0.43
CA PRO A 47 -34.65 -10.67 0.86
C PRO A 47 -34.76 -12.21 0.87
N THR A 48 -34.12 -12.79 1.89
CA THR A 48 -34.47 -14.01 2.66
C THR A 48 -34.82 -15.29 1.91
N GLU A 49 -33.99 -16.33 2.06
CA GLU A 49 -34.44 -17.65 2.58
C GLU A 49 -33.24 -18.60 2.80
N ALA A 50 -33.14 -19.13 4.02
CA ALA A 50 -32.37 -20.31 4.39
C ALA A 50 -33.39 -21.40 4.80
N PRO A 51 -33.08 -22.70 4.60
CA PRO A 51 -32.70 -23.53 5.77
C PRO A 51 -31.62 -24.59 5.44
N THR A 52 -30.53 -24.68 6.21
CA THR A 52 -30.21 -25.73 7.25
C THR A 52 -29.87 -27.15 6.70
N PRO A 53 -29.16 -28.00 7.46
CA PRO A 53 -27.75 -28.37 7.25
C PRO A 53 -27.60 -29.85 6.82
N GLU A 54 -26.38 -30.30 6.49
CA GLU A 54 -25.81 -31.59 6.94
C GLU A 54 -24.39 -31.84 6.35
N PRO A 55 -23.58 -32.73 6.98
CA PRO A 55 -22.15 -32.51 7.18
C PRO A 55 -21.28 -33.37 6.26
N ILE A 56 -20.10 -32.86 5.87
CA ILE A 56 -18.98 -33.71 5.45
C ILE A 56 -17.65 -33.01 5.66
N SER A 57 -16.94 -33.53 6.66
CA SER A 57 -15.51 -33.83 6.76
C SER A 57 -14.49 -33.14 5.84
N THR A 58 -13.32 -32.93 6.44
CA THR A 58 -11.98 -32.79 5.83
C THR A 58 -11.46 -31.37 5.62
N LYS A 59 -10.88 -30.79 6.67
CA LYS A 59 -9.42 -30.60 6.77
C LYS A 59 -9.14 -29.90 8.09
N ALA A 60 -8.18 -30.47 8.84
CA ALA A 60 -7.57 -29.82 9.99
C ALA A 60 -7.20 -28.38 9.61
N GLN A 61 -8.00 -27.43 10.07
CA GLN A 61 -7.60 -26.03 10.13
C GLN A 61 -6.55 -25.99 11.24
N ALA A 62 -5.28 -26.03 10.84
CA ALA A 62 -4.24 -25.45 11.66
C ALA A 62 -4.75 -24.06 12.07
N PRO A 63 -4.75 -23.71 13.36
CA PRO A 63 -5.17 -22.38 13.76
C PRO A 63 -4.21 -21.41 13.06
N LYS A 64 -4.71 -20.68 12.06
CA LYS A 64 -4.12 -19.42 11.63
C LYS A 64 -4.34 -18.47 12.79
N SER A 65 -3.52 -18.61 13.82
CA SER A 65 -3.35 -17.61 14.84
C SER A 65 -3.07 -16.32 14.09
N PRO A 66 -3.90 -15.28 14.22
CA PRO A 66 -3.47 -13.96 13.80
C PRO A 66 -2.23 -13.68 14.63
N ILE A 67 -1.06 -13.65 14.00
CA ILE A 67 0.18 -13.20 14.65
C ILE A 67 -0.11 -11.75 14.99
N ALA A 68 -0.60 -11.52 16.20
CA ALA A 68 -0.70 -10.20 16.76
C ALA A 68 0.70 -9.58 16.60
N PRO A 69 0.82 -8.39 16.01
CA PRO A 69 2.13 -7.78 15.82
C PRO A 69 2.79 -7.71 17.19
N VAL A 70 3.87 -8.49 17.36
CA VAL A 70 4.64 -8.52 18.59
C VAL A 70 5.02 -7.07 18.87
N LYS A 71 4.56 -6.56 20.02
CA LYS A 71 4.84 -5.19 20.45
C LYS A 71 6.35 -5.04 20.61
N GLY A 72 7.01 -4.56 19.57
CA GLY A 72 8.45 -4.33 19.54
C GLY A 72 8.80 -2.90 19.88
N SER A 73 9.85 -2.71 20.66
CA SER A 73 10.48 -1.40 20.86
C SER A 73 11.22 -0.97 19.59
N ALA A 74 11.09 0.30 19.19
CA ALA A 74 11.82 0.84 18.06
C ALA A 74 13.31 1.07 18.41
N LEU A 75 14.22 0.52 17.60
CA LEU A 75 15.65 0.75 17.71
C LEU A 75 16.08 1.86 16.74
N LYS A 76 16.73 2.90 17.25
CA LYS A 76 17.39 3.93 16.44
C LYS A 76 18.89 3.78 16.59
N PHE A 77 19.61 3.66 15.49
CA PHE A 77 21.07 3.61 15.48
C PHE A 77 21.58 4.31 14.23
N GLU A 78 22.79 4.84 14.31
CA GLU A 78 23.46 5.51 13.21
C GLU A 78 24.36 4.51 12.47
N VAL A 79 24.36 4.60 11.14
CA VAL A 79 25.11 3.71 10.26
C VAL A 79 25.77 4.59 9.21
N PRO A 80 27.05 4.36 8.86
CA PRO A 80 27.68 5.07 7.75
C PRO A 80 26.87 4.96 6.45
N ASP A 81 26.81 6.04 5.67
CA ASP A 81 26.00 6.11 4.44
C ASP A 81 26.35 5.02 3.42
N GLU A 82 27.62 4.65 3.34
CA GLU A 82 28.12 3.57 2.48
C GLU A 82 27.47 2.22 2.85
N VAL A 83 27.44 1.91 4.15
CA VAL A 83 26.85 0.68 4.68
C VAL A 83 25.34 0.70 4.51
N TRP A 84 24.70 1.85 4.72
CA TRP A 84 23.27 2.00 4.50
C TRP A 84 22.86 1.76 3.04
N THR A 85 23.67 2.24 2.10
CA THR A 85 23.46 2.03 0.67
C THR A 85 23.64 0.56 0.29
N ALA A 86 24.70 -0.07 0.80
CA ALA A 86 24.94 -1.51 0.60
C ALA A 86 23.77 -2.37 1.12
N LEU A 87 23.25 -2.07 2.31
CA LEU A 87 22.10 -2.77 2.90
C LEU A 87 20.84 -2.65 2.04
N ARG A 88 20.56 -1.47 1.48
CA ARG A 88 19.41 -1.29 0.57
C ARG A 88 19.58 -2.09 -0.71
N GLN A 89 20.78 -2.12 -1.28
CA GLN A 89 21.06 -2.91 -2.49
C GLN A 89 20.89 -4.41 -2.22
N GLU A 90 21.42 -4.89 -1.10
CA GLU A 90 21.30 -6.29 -0.71
C GLU A 90 19.83 -6.69 -0.47
N ALA A 91 19.07 -5.84 0.22
CA ALA A 91 17.65 -6.03 0.44
C ALA A 91 16.88 -6.12 -0.89
N LEU A 92 17.21 -5.26 -1.86
CA LEU A 92 16.63 -5.27 -3.20
C LEU A 92 16.95 -6.57 -3.95
N ASN A 93 18.20 -7.03 -3.91
CA ASN A 93 18.65 -8.25 -4.58
C ASN A 93 17.91 -9.48 -4.03
N ARG A 94 17.76 -9.56 -2.70
CA ARG A 94 17.07 -10.66 -2.01
C ARG A 94 15.54 -10.52 -2.00
N ARG A 95 15.01 -9.39 -2.48
CA ARG A 95 13.57 -9.03 -2.42
C ARG A 95 13.01 -9.09 -0.99
N VAL A 96 13.79 -8.59 -0.03
CA VAL A 96 13.43 -8.47 1.39
C VAL A 96 13.58 -7.03 1.85
N THR A 97 13.13 -6.73 3.07
CA THR A 97 13.33 -5.41 3.67
C THR A 97 14.68 -5.31 4.39
N VAL A 98 15.24 -4.11 4.55
CA VAL A 98 16.47 -3.91 5.34
C VAL A 98 16.26 -4.38 6.80
N LYS A 99 15.05 -4.20 7.34
CA LYS A 99 14.67 -4.72 8.65
C LYS A 99 14.88 -6.23 8.75
N TYR A 100 14.53 -6.98 7.69
CA TYR A 100 14.75 -8.43 7.64
C TYR A 100 16.24 -8.77 7.76
N LEU A 101 17.12 -8.08 7.02
CA LEU A 101 18.58 -8.32 7.09
C LEU A 101 19.14 -8.10 8.49
N VAL A 102 18.68 -7.05 9.17
CA VAL A 102 19.10 -6.76 10.56
C VAL A 102 18.63 -7.87 11.51
N LEU A 103 17.38 -8.33 11.35
CA LEU A 103 16.83 -9.41 12.16
C LEU A 103 17.47 -10.77 11.87
N GLU A 104 17.83 -11.04 10.61
CA GLU A 104 18.59 -12.21 10.18
C GLU A 104 19.99 -12.21 10.80
N ALA A 105 20.69 -11.07 10.80
CA ALA A 105 22.00 -10.94 11.44
C ALA A 105 21.90 -11.16 12.97
N LEU A 106 20.84 -10.67 13.62
CA LEU A 106 20.59 -10.94 15.04
C LEU A 106 20.30 -12.43 15.29
N ALA A 107 19.50 -13.07 14.44
CA ALA A 107 19.26 -14.51 14.53
C ALA A 107 20.57 -15.31 14.39
N ALA A 108 21.44 -14.91 13.45
CA ALA A 108 22.76 -15.52 13.27
C ALA A 108 23.70 -15.34 14.48
N LYS A 109 23.47 -14.33 15.31
CA LYS A 109 24.17 -14.13 16.60
C LYS A 109 23.55 -14.91 17.76
N GLY A 110 22.49 -15.68 17.51
CA GLY A 110 21.82 -16.52 18.51
C GLY A 110 20.66 -15.85 19.23
N TYR A 111 20.20 -14.68 18.77
CA TYR A 111 18.97 -14.09 19.30
C TYR A 111 17.75 -14.83 18.74
N ASN A 112 16.76 -15.06 19.60
CA ASN A 112 15.53 -15.75 19.21
C ASN A 112 14.60 -14.78 18.48
N VAL A 113 14.76 -14.72 17.15
CA VAL A 113 14.03 -13.79 16.28
C VAL A 113 13.19 -14.58 15.29
N ASP A 114 11.88 -14.34 15.28
CA ASP A 114 10.99 -14.92 14.30
C ASP A 114 11.07 -14.15 12.97
N LEU A 115 11.76 -14.74 12.00
CA LEU A 115 11.93 -14.18 10.65
C LEU A 115 10.65 -14.27 9.82
N SER A 116 9.74 -15.21 10.15
CA SER A 116 8.47 -15.39 9.43
C SER A 116 7.44 -14.29 9.74
N ALA A 117 7.59 -13.63 10.89
CA ALA A 117 6.78 -12.49 11.29
C ALA A 117 7.20 -11.17 10.59
N VAL A 118 8.31 -11.16 9.85
CA VAL A 118 8.77 -9.97 9.13
C VAL A 118 8.08 -9.94 7.75
N PRO A 119 7.34 -8.87 7.42
CA PRO A 119 6.69 -8.76 6.12
C PRO A 119 7.71 -8.89 4.99
N GLU A 120 7.48 -9.86 4.09
CA GLU A 120 8.23 -9.94 2.84
C GLU A 120 7.96 -8.69 1.98
N ASP A 121 8.98 -8.21 1.27
CA ASP A 121 8.83 -7.05 0.40
C ASP A 121 7.84 -7.40 -0.72
N GLY A 122 6.73 -6.64 -0.79
CA GLY A 122 5.61 -6.85 -1.73
C GLY A 122 5.99 -6.78 -3.22
N ARG A 123 7.28 -6.58 -3.53
CA ARG A 123 7.85 -6.66 -4.88
C ARG A 123 7.95 -8.09 -5.44
N ARG A 124 7.67 -9.14 -4.66
CA ARG A 124 7.66 -10.54 -5.16
C ARG A 124 6.36 -10.91 -5.90
N ILE A 125 5.29 -10.12 -5.78
CA ILE A 125 3.93 -10.48 -6.21
C ILE A 125 3.55 -9.82 -7.56
N ARG A 126 4.46 -9.78 -8.54
CA ARG A 126 4.14 -9.28 -9.89
C ARG A 126 4.00 -10.41 -10.88
#